data_AF-A0A222WKN5-F1
#
_entry.id   AF-A0A222WKN5-F1
#
_cell.length_a   1.000
_cell.length_b   1.000
_cell.length_c   1.000
_cell.angle_alpha   90.00
_cell.angle_beta   90.00
_cell.angle_gamma   90.00
#
_symmetry.space_group_name_H-M   'P 1'
#
loop_
_entity.id
_entity.type
_entity.pdbx_description
1 polymer ?
#
loop_
_entity_poly.entity_id
_entity_poly.type
_entity_poly.pdbx_seq_one_letter_code
_entity_poly.pdbx_strand_id
1 'polypeptide(L)' 'MDHKFIEELREISRNDKRRSEFLIKGMKETLQERKEKNFIERWIWRQKNKKRIARRFKS' A
#
# COMPACT_ATOMS: atom_id res chain seq x y z
N MET A 1 -6.42 -4.88 1.81
CA MET A 1 -7.42 -5.87 2.26
C MET A 1 -8.53 -5.91 1.23
N ASP A 2 -8.80 -7.11 0.72
CA ASP A 2 -9.85 -7.38 -0.25
C ASP A 2 -11.13 -7.86 0.43
N HIS A 3 -12.19 -8.09 -0.36
CA HIS A 3 -13.49 -8.53 0.16
C HIS A 3 -13.41 -9.94 0.75
N LYS A 4 -12.70 -10.84 0.06
CA LYS A 4 -12.52 -12.24 0.45
C LYS A 4 -11.85 -12.37 1.82
N PHE A 5 -10.81 -11.57 2.10
CA PHE A 5 -10.17 -11.52 3.42
C PHE A 5 -11.15 -11.11 4.53
N ILE A 6 -12.05 -10.17 4.26
CA ILE A 6 -13.05 -9.73 5.23
C ILE A 6 -14.10 -10.82 5.49
N GLU A 7 -14.48 -11.58 4.46
CA GLU A 7 -15.36 -12.74 4.60
C GLU A 7 -14.70 -13.85 5.42
N GLU A 8 -13.49 -14.26 5.07
CA GLU A 8 -12.70 -15.24 5.84
C GLU A 8 -12.51 -14.80 7.30
N LEU A 9 -12.27 -13.50 7.53
CA LEU A 9 -12.13 -12.95 8.87
C LEU A 9 -13.46 -12.92 9.65
N ARG A 10 -14.62 -12.90 8.99
CA ARG A 10 -15.94 -13.00 9.65
C ARG A 10 -16.25 -14.41 10.11
N GLU A 11 -15.76 -15.42 9.40
CA GLU A 11 -15.97 -16.83 9.75
C GLU A 11 -15.22 -17.25 11.02
N ILE A 12 -14.08 -16.59 11.32
CA ILE A 12 -13.31 -16.89 12.53
C ILE A 12 -13.96 -16.25 13.76
N SER A 13 -14.12 -17.00 14.85
CA SER A 13 -14.66 -16.47 16.12
C SER A 13 -13.85 -15.27 16.63
N ARG A 14 -14.55 -14.28 17.21
CA ARG A 14 -13.91 -13.07 17.77
C ARG A 14 -12.92 -13.36 18.89
N ASN A 15 -13.12 -14.44 19.63
CA ASN A 15 -12.28 -14.85 20.75
C ASN A 15 -11.15 -15.80 20.34
N ASP A 16 -11.04 -16.14 19.06
CA ASP A 16 -10.00 -17.02 18.55
C ASP A 16 -8.70 -16.22 18.33
N LYS A 17 -7.61 -16.68 18.92
CA LYS A 17 -6.27 -16.12 18.74
C LYS A 17 -5.89 -16.05 17.25
N ARG A 18 -6.29 -17.02 16.44
CA ARG A 18 -6.05 -17.07 15.00
C ARG A 18 -6.64 -15.88 14.26
N ARG A 19 -7.77 -15.33 14.74
CA ARG A 19 -8.39 -14.13 14.17
C ARG A 19 -7.46 -12.92 14.26
N SER A 20 -6.82 -12.77 15.42
CA SER A 20 -5.92 -11.64 15.68
C SER A 20 -4.67 -11.71 14.81
N GLU A 21 -4.08 -12.90 14.67
CA GLU A 21 -2.91 -13.15 13.82
C GLU A 21 -3.24 -12.91 12.34
N PHE A 22 -4.41 -13.39 11.90
CA PHE A 22 -4.90 -13.19 10.55
C PHE A 22 -5.14 -11.71 10.23
N LEU A 23 -5.77 -10.98 11.16
CA LEU A 23 -5.97 -9.53 11.04
C LEU A 23 -4.64 -8.77 10.89
N ILE A 24 -3.68 -9.08 11.77
CA ILE A 24 -2.35 -8.45 11.76
C ILE A 24 -1.65 -8.68 10.42
N LYS A 25 -1.74 -9.90 9.87
CA LYS A 25 -1.16 -10.22 8.55
C LYS A 25 -1.77 -9.35 7.46
N GLY A 26 -3.11 -9.30 7.34
CA GLY A 26 -3.77 -8.49 6.32
C GLY A 26 -3.51 -6.98 6.48
N MET A 27 -3.35 -6.51 7.71
CA MET A 27 -2.96 -5.11 7.97
C MET A 27 -1.53 -4.80 7.49
N LYS A 28 -0.58 -5.69 7.74
CA LYS A 28 0.81 -5.55 7.26
C LYS A 28 0.87 -5.49 5.74
N GLU A 29 0.18 -6.41 5.06
CA GLU A 29 0.11 -6.46 3.60
C GLU A 29 -0.47 -5.15 3.04
N THR A 30 -1.60 -4.68 3.60
CA THR A 30 -2.24 -3.43 3.17
C THR A 30 -1.34 -2.21 3.36
N LEU A 31 -0.58 -2.15 4.47
CA LEU A 31 0.36 -1.06 4.71
C LEU A 31 1.54 -1.10 3.74
N GLN A 32 2.03 -2.28 3.40
CA GLN A 32 3.11 -2.45 2.44
C GLN A 32 2.70 -2.02 1.03
N GLU A 33 1.53 -2.46 0.55
CA GLU A 33 0.97 -2.02 -0.73
C GLU A 33 0.86 -0.49 -0.82
N ARG A 34 0.37 0.16 0.25
CA ARG A 34 0.28 1.62 0.32
C ARG A 34 1.65 2.28 0.27
N LYS A 35 2.65 1.71 0.95
CA LYS A 35 4.03 2.22 0.95
C LYS A 35 4.64 2.15 -0.45
N GLU A 36 4.43 1.05 -1.15
CA GLU A 36 4.91 0.83 -2.51
C GLU A 36 4.23 1.76 -3.53
N LYS A 37 2.90 1.89 -3.49
CA LYS A 37 2.16 2.87 -4.32
C LYS A 37 2.69 4.29 -4.12
N ASN A 38 2.83 4.72 -2.86
CA ASN A 38 3.36 6.04 -2.53
C ASN A 38 4.82 6.22 -3.01
N PHE A 39 5.64 5.17 -2.98
CA PHE A 39 7.00 5.23 -3.50
C PHE A 39 7.02 5.45 -5.01
N ILE A 40 6.22 4.69 -5.76
CA ILE A 40 6.11 4.81 -7.21
C ILE A 40 5.60 6.20 -7.61
N GLU A 41 4.55 6.71 -6.96
CA GLU A 41 4.01 8.04 -7.22
C GLU A 41 5.06 9.14 -6.97
N ARG A 42 5.77 9.07 -5.84
CA ARG A 42 6.88 9.98 -5.53
C ARG A 42 8.00 9.91 -6.57
N TRP A 43 8.31 8.71 -7.05
CA TRP A 43 9.35 8.52 -8.07
C TRP A 43 8.94 9.15 -9.42
N ILE A 44 7.70 8.92 -9.87
CA ILE A 44 7.15 9.53 -11.09
C ILE A 44 7.17 11.05 -10.99
N TRP A 45 6.74 11.61 -9.86
CA TRP A 45 6.75 13.04 -9.62
C TRP A 45 8.16 13.64 -9.69
N ARG A 46 9.16 12.98 -9.07
CA ARG A 46 10.57 13.39 -9.15
C ARG A 46 11.08 13.39 -10.59
N GLN A 47 10.77 12.37 -11.38
CA GLN A 47 11.19 12.31 -12.80
C GLN A 47 10.56 13.41 -13.64
N LYS A 48 9.26 13.69 -13.45
CA LYS A 48 8.57 14.81 -14.13
C LYS A 48 9.23 16.15 -13.80
N ASN A 49 9.57 16.40 -12.54
CA ASN A 49 10.23 17.63 -12.13
C ASN A 49 11.66 17.76 -12.68
N LYS A 50 12.45 16.67 -12.70
CA LYS A 50 13.78 16.68 -13.34
C LYS A 50 13.69 17.07 -14.82
N LYS A 51 12.74 16.50 -15.57
CA LYS A 51 12.52 16.85 -16.98
C LYS A 51 12.11 18.31 -17.17
N ARG A 52 11.25 18.84 -16.29
CA ARG A 52 10.82 20.25 -16.32
C ARG A 52 11.98 21.22 -16.07
N ILE A 53 12.82 20.92 -15.07
CA ILE A 53 14.02 21.69 -14.75
C ILE A 53 14.98 21.68 -15.94
N ALA A 54 15.29 20.50 -16.49
CA ALA A 54 16.20 20.37 -17.63
C ALA A 54 15.75 21.14 -18.88
N ARG A 55 14.44 21.30 -19.11
CA ARG A 55 13.90 22.13 -20.20
C ARG A 55 14.06 23.63 -19.93
N ARG A 56 13.94 24.07 -18.68
CA ARG A 56 14.05 25.49 -18.30
C ARG A 56 15.47 26.04 -18.43
N PHE A 57 16.49 25.20 -18.27
CA PHE A 57 17.91 25.56 -18.38
C PHE A 57 18.52 25.24 -19.77
N LYS A 58 17.71 24.77 -20.73
CA LYS A 58 18.08 24.57 -22.13
C LYS A 58 17.57 25.67 -23.07
N SER A 59 16.82 26.64 -22.53
CA SER A 59 16.45 27.91 -23.16
C SER A 59 17.47 28.97 -22.78
#